data_AF-A0A0J8B6G4-F1
#
_entry.id   AF-A0A0J8B6G4-F1
#
_cell.length_a   1.000
_cell.length_b   1.000
_cell.length_c   1.000
_cell.angle_alpha   90.00
_cell.angle_beta   90.00
_cell.angle_gamma   90.00
#
_symmetry.space_group_name_H-M   'P 1'
#
loop_
_entity.id
_entity.type
_entity.pdbx_description
1 polymer ?
#
loop_
_entity_poly.entity_id
_entity_poly.type
_entity_poly.pdbx_seq_one_letter_code
_entity_poly.pdbx_strand_id
1 'polypeptide(L)'
;MQTTHLIITIFSLFLSTHLGLAFSGFTAKHPVDPHNKEVIMVAEYALTEYNKKGHNLHFINVVRGTYEQYPTGIIRYDLIITTKVNPGDPHVLYEAVVDLERGPNPIMKLISFSPYNKISSFFEFVDEFMNA
;
A
#
# COMPACT_ATOMS: atom_id res chain seq x y z
N MET A 1 56.57 39.40 -17.62
CA MET A 1 55.44 40.22 -17.14
C MET A 1 54.36 40.12 -18.21
N GLN A 2 53.50 39.11 -18.20
CA GLN A 2 52.31 38.95 -17.35
C GLN A 2 51.30 40.08 -17.54
N THR A 3 50.28 39.86 -18.38
CA THR A 3 48.87 40.14 -18.11
C THR A 3 48.01 39.46 -19.18
N THR A 4 47.57 38.25 -18.85
CA THR A 4 46.57 37.47 -19.59
C THR A 4 45.19 38.08 -19.30
N HIS A 5 44.51 38.64 -20.29
CA HIS A 5 43.10 39.00 -20.16
C HIS A 5 42.22 37.82 -20.60
N LEU A 6 41.76 37.08 -19.59
CA LEU A 6 40.79 36.00 -19.69
C LEU A 6 39.39 36.61 -19.84
N ILE A 7 38.84 36.61 -21.05
CA ILE A 7 37.43 36.96 -21.29
C ILE A 7 36.61 35.68 -21.05
N ILE A 8 36.08 35.52 -19.84
CA ILE A 8 35.09 34.50 -19.51
C ILE A 8 33.73 35.00 -19.97
N THR A 9 33.26 34.52 -21.12
CA THR A 9 31.87 34.68 -21.54
C THR A 9 31.01 33.73 -20.70
N ILE A 10 30.24 34.28 -19.76
CA ILE A 10 29.30 33.54 -18.92
C ILE A 10 28.16 33.02 -19.80
N PHE A 11 28.17 31.72 -20.03
CA PHE A 11 27.09 30.98 -20.66
C PHE A 11 25.95 30.89 -19.63
N SER A 12 24.92 31.73 -19.78
CA SER A 12 23.70 31.67 -18.97
C SER A 12 22.99 30.33 -19.19
N LEU A 13 23.28 29.35 -18.33
CA LEU A 13 22.44 28.18 -18.14
C LEU A 13 21.14 28.67 -17.48
N PHE A 14 20.09 28.84 -18.28
CA PHE A 14 18.72 28.79 -17.77
C PHE A 14 18.45 27.34 -17.34
N LEU A 15 18.90 26.97 -16.14
CA LEU A 15 18.40 25.79 -15.47
C LEU A 15 17.04 26.16 -14.89
N SER A 16 16.00 25.93 -15.70
CA SER A 16 14.62 25.95 -15.26
C SER A 16 14.50 25.11 -13.99
N THR A 17 14.30 25.77 -12.86
CA THR A 17 13.85 25.15 -11.63
C THR A 17 12.42 24.66 -11.84
N HIS A 18 12.26 23.48 -12.41
CA HIS A 18 11.14 22.61 -12.05
C HIS A 18 11.47 21.99 -10.70
N LEU A 19 11.56 22.84 -9.68
CA LEU A 19 11.46 22.41 -8.29
C LEU A 19 9.98 22.11 -8.06
N GLY A 20 9.50 21.05 -8.70
CA GLY A 20 8.31 20.36 -8.27
C GLY A 20 8.64 19.79 -6.91
N LEU A 21 8.33 20.56 -5.86
CA LEU A 21 8.21 20.08 -4.50
C LEU A 21 7.12 19.01 -4.52
N ALA A 22 7.52 17.78 -4.85
CA ALA A 22 6.76 16.61 -4.52
C ALA A 22 6.76 16.53 -2.99
N PHE A 23 5.77 17.16 -2.37
CA PHE A 23 5.32 16.77 -1.04
C PHE A 23 4.72 15.37 -1.17
N SER A 24 5.57 14.35 -1.38
CA SER A 24 5.22 12.98 -1.03
C SER A 24 5.13 12.96 0.49
N GLY A 25 3.94 13.29 1.00
CA GLY A 25 3.66 13.22 2.43
C GLY A 25 4.03 11.83 2.91
N PHE A 26 5.05 11.74 3.76
CA PHE A 26 5.40 10.51 4.44
C PHE A 26 4.21 10.12 5.33
N THR A 27 3.34 9.25 4.83
CA THR A 27 2.33 8.58 5.64
C THR A 27 2.98 7.33 6.21
N ALA A 28 3.17 7.29 7.53
CA ALA A 28 3.74 6.11 8.18
C ALA A 28 2.77 4.94 8.08
N LYS A 29 3.29 3.75 7.74
CA LYS A 29 2.53 2.51 7.86
C LYS A 29 2.50 2.08 9.33
N HIS A 30 1.30 1.81 9.83
CA HIS A 30 1.06 1.37 11.20
C HIS A 30 0.54 -0.07 11.20
N PRO A 31 1.01 -0.95 12.09
CA PRO A 31 0.48 -2.30 12.19
C PRO A 31 -0.99 -2.27 12.60
N VAL A 32 -1.81 -3.13 11.99
CA VAL A 32 -3.20 -3.33 12.41
C VAL A 32 -3.27 -4.33 13.58
N ASP A 33 -4.25 -4.15 14.46
CA ASP A 33 -4.69 -5.23 15.34
C ASP A 33 -5.66 -6.14 14.56
N PRO A 34 -5.33 -7.43 14.34
CA PRO A 34 -6.16 -8.35 13.56
C PRO A 34 -7.51 -8.67 14.23
N HIS A 35 -7.67 -8.36 15.52
CA HIS A 35 -8.92 -8.55 16.25
C HIS A 35 -9.77 -7.28 16.33
N ASN A 36 -9.29 -6.16 15.78
CA ASN A 36 -10.04 -4.92 15.73
C ASN A 36 -11.27 -5.07 14.81
N LYS A 37 -12.43 -4.62 15.29
CA LYS A 37 -13.70 -4.74 14.57
C LYS A 37 -13.69 -4.01 13.22
N GLU A 38 -13.05 -2.84 13.12
CA GLU A 38 -12.93 -2.09 11.87
C GLU A 38 -12.07 -2.86 10.86
N VAL A 39 -10.98 -3.47 11.32
CA VAL A 39 -10.07 -4.28 10.48
C VAL A 39 -10.77 -5.53 9.96
N ILE A 40 -11.55 -6.22 10.79
CA ILE A 40 -12.36 -7.38 10.39
C ILE A 40 -13.42 -6.96 9.35
N MET A 41 -14.12 -5.85 9.61
CA MET A 41 -15.14 -5.33 8.68
C MET A 41 -14.54 -4.97 7.31
N VAL A 42 -13.35 -4.34 7.28
CA VAL A 42 -12.63 -4.03 6.05
C VAL A 42 -12.24 -5.30 5.29
N ALA A 43 -11.77 -6.34 5.99
CA ALA A 43 -11.44 -7.63 5.39
C ALA A 43 -12.67 -8.35 4.80
N GLU A 44 -13.79 -8.37 5.52
CA GLU A 44 -15.05 -8.96 5.06
C GLU A 44 -15.62 -8.21 3.84
N TYR A 45 -15.52 -6.88 3.83
CA TYR A 45 -15.86 -6.06 2.67
C TYR A 45 -15.02 -6.46 1.45
N ALA A 46 -13.69 -6.57 1.61
CA ALA A 46 -12.79 -6.93 0.51
C ALA A 46 -13.14 -8.30 -0.12
N LEU A 47 -13.39 -9.30 0.73
CA LEU A 47 -13.81 -10.63 0.30
C LEU A 47 -15.15 -10.59 -0.43
N THR A 48 -16.10 -9.81 0.09
CA THR A 48 -17.44 -9.67 -0.51
C THR A 48 -17.35 -9.04 -1.91
N GLU A 49 -16.60 -7.95 -2.06
CA GLU A 49 -16.37 -7.32 -3.37
C GLU A 49 -15.64 -8.25 -4.35
N TYR A 50 -14.69 -9.05 -3.87
CA TYR A 50 -14.04 -10.05 -4.69
C TYR A 50 -15.02 -11.13 -5.16
N ASN A 51 -15.83 -11.69 -4.26
CA ASN A 51 -16.80 -12.74 -4.57
C ASN A 51 -17.89 -12.30 -5.57
N LYS A 52 -18.22 -11.00 -5.64
CA LYS A 52 -19.12 -10.47 -6.70
C LYS A 52 -18.65 -10.78 -8.13
N LYS A 53 -17.36 -11.09 -8.32
CA LYS A 53 -16.78 -11.49 -9.60
C LYS A 53 -16.96 -12.98 -9.93
N GLY A 54 -17.75 -13.71 -9.14
CA GLY A 54 -18.04 -15.14 -9.35
C GLY A 54 -17.13 -16.08 -8.55
N HIS A 55 -16.42 -15.58 -7.54
CA HIS A 55 -15.65 -16.39 -6.60
C HIS A 55 -16.51 -16.80 -5.39
N ASN A 56 -16.14 -17.90 -4.73
CA ASN A 56 -16.84 -18.39 -3.54
C ASN A 56 -15.84 -18.64 -2.40
N LEU A 57 -15.20 -17.58 -1.94
CA LEU A 57 -14.31 -17.62 -0.79
C LEU A 57 -15.09 -17.31 0.49
N HIS A 58 -14.73 -17.97 1.58
CA HIS A 58 -15.22 -17.69 2.93
C HIS A 58 -14.09 -17.10 3.78
N PHE A 59 -14.40 -16.00 4.49
CA PHE A 59 -13.50 -15.37 5.44
C PHE A 59 -13.30 -16.26 6.67
N ILE A 60 -12.05 -16.33 7.17
CA ILE A 60 -11.70 -17.01 8.41
C ILE A 60 -11.20 -16.01 9.45
N ASN A 61 -10.13 -15.29 9.13
CA ASN A 61 -9.55 -14.27 10.01
C ASN A 61 -8.59 -13.36 9.24
N VAL A 62 -8.26 -12.22 9.88
CA VAL A 62 -7.10 -11.42 9.52
C VAL A 62 -5.87 -12.00 10.21
N VAL A 63 -4.78 -12.18 9.47
CA VAL A 63 -3.51 -12.71 10.00
C VAL A 63 -2.63 -11.56 10.49
N ARG A 64 -2.47 -10.55 9.65
CA ARG A 64 -1.70 -9.33 9.90
C ARG A 64 -2.04 -8.29 8.85
N GLY A 65 -1.51 -7.10 9.01
CA GLY A 65 -1.59 -6.06 7.99
C GLY A 65 -1.01 -4.76 8.49
N THR A 66 -1.07 -3.76 7.64
CA THR A 66 -0.76 -2.38 7.98
C THR A 66 -1.88 -1.47 7.52
N TYR A 67 -1.94 -0.28 8.10
CA TYR A 67 -2.72 0.80 7.55
C TYR A 67 -1.89 2.07 7.45
N GLU A 68 -2.23 2.92 6.49
CA GLU A 68 -1.68 4.26 6.34
C GLU A 68 -2.83 5.26 6.21
N GLN A 69 -2.68 6.42 6.85
CA GLN A 69 -3.69 7.47 6.78
C GLN A 69 -3.16 8.64 5.95
N TYR A 70 -3.85 8.91 4.85
CA TYR A 70 -3.54 10.00 3.95
C TYR A 70 -4.06 11.34 4.47
N PRO A 71 -3.42 12.47 4.12
CA PRO A 71 -3.93 13.81 4.44
C PRO A 71 -5.32 14.10 3.90
N THR A 72 -5.76 13.36 2.88
CA THR A 72 -7.11 13.42 2.31
C THR A 72 -8.19 12.85 3.23
N GLY A 73 -7.81 12.20 4.34
CA GLY A 73 -8.73 11.50 5.24
C GLY A 73 -9.02 10.05 4.86
N ILE A 74 -8.45 9.59 3.74
CA ILE A 74 -8.51 8.19 3.31
C ILE A 74 -7.54 7.37 4.15
N ILE A 75 -7.98 6.20 4.61
CA ILE A 75 -7.17 5.21 5.29
C ILE A 75 -7.04 4.01 4.36
N ARG A 76 -5.82 3.66 3.94
CA ARG A 76 -5.56 2.45 3.18
C ARG A 76 -5.15 1.34 4.12
N TYR A 77 -5.84 0.21 4.03
CA TYR A 77 -5.49 -1.04 4.72
C TYR A 77 -4.85 -1.99 3.74
N ASP A 78 -3.68 -2.51 4.09
CA ASP A 78 -2.99 -3.62 3.42
C ASP A 78 -3.09 -4.85 4.33
N LEU A 79 -4.00 -5.78 4.05
CA LEU A 79 -4.33 -6.90 4.93
C LEU A 79 -3.92 -8.24 4.32
N ILE A 80 -3.33 -9.10 5.14
CA ILE A 80 -3.20 -10.53 4.85
C ILE A 80 -4.29 -11.27 5.59
N ILE A 81 -5.16 -11.95 4.84
CA ILE A 81 -6.34 -12.66 5.37
C ILE A 81 -6.28 -14.14 5.03
N THR A 82 -6.90 -14.95 5.88
CA THR A 82 -7.10 -16.38 5.62
C THR A 82 -8.51 -16.61 5.09
N THR A 83 -8.60 -17.42 4.04
CA THR A 83 -9.86 -17.80 3.39
C THR A 83 -9.93 -19.31 3.17
N LYS A 84 -11.13 -19.83 2.87
CA LYS A 84 -11.34 -21.20 2.36
C LYS A 84 -12.47 -21.22 1.33
N VAL A 85 -12.52 -22.22 0.45
CA VAL A 85 -13.60 -22.37 -0.55
C VAL A 85 -14.78 -23.13 0.03
N ASN A 86 -14.55 -24.30 0.64
CA ASN A 86 -15.59 -25.06 1.33
C ASN A 86 -15.15 -25.47 2.75
N PRO A 87 -16.09 -25.86 3.62
CA PRO A 87 -15.76 -26.52 4.87
C PRO A 87 -14.93 -27.79 4.62
N GLY A 88 -13.71 -27.85 5.16
CA GLY A 88 -12.79 -28.97 5.00
C GLY A 88 -11.66 -28.74 4.00
N ASP A 89 -11.76 -27.70 3.14
CA ASP A 89 -10.68 -27.32 2.24
C ASP A 89 -9.52 -26.67 2.99
N PRO A 90 -8.29 -26.75 2.45
CA PRO A 90 -7.14 -26.07 3.03
C PRO A 90 -7.35 -24.55 3.06
N HIS A 91 -6.83 -23.93 4.10
CA HIS A 91 -6.81 -22.48 4.24
C HIS A 91 -5.84 -21.86 3.24
N VAL A 92 -6.27 -20.79 2.56
CA VAL A 92 -5.48 -20.04 1.57
C VAL A 92 -5.37 -18.59 2.01
N LEU A 93 -4.16 -18.04 1.92
CA LEU A 93 -3.89 -16.65 2.25
C LEU A 93 -4.11 -15.74 1.04
N TYR A 94 -4.71 -14.58 1.29
CA TYR A 94 -4.89 -13.52 0.31
C TYR A 94 -4.38 -12.21 0.87
N GLU A 95 -3.81 -11.39 0.00
CA GLU A 95 -3.57 -9.97 0.24
C GLU A 95 -4.79 -9.19 -0.26
N ALA A 96 -5.31 -8.31 0.59
CA ALA A 96 -6.44 -7.44 0.33
C ALA A 96 -6.04 -5.99 0.63
N VAL A 97 -6.17 -5.12 -0.37
CA VAL A 97 -5.93 -3.68 -0.22
C VAL A 97 -7.24 -2.93 -0.36
N VAL A 98 -7.60 -2.15 0.65
CA VAL A 98 -8.87 -1.42 0.72
C VAL A 98 -8.64 0.02 1.18
N ASP A 99 -9.25 0.96 0.46
CA ASP A 99 -9.35 2.35 0.89
C ASP A 99 -10.66 2.55 1.68
N LEU A 100 -10.56 3.18 2.85
CA LEU A 100 -11.66 3.58 3.71
C LEU A 100 -11.66 5.09 3.88
N GLU A 101 -12.74 5.74 3.46
CA GLU A 101 -13.03 7.14 3.78
C GLU A 101 -14.01 7.18 4.96
N ARG A 102 -13.54 7.69 6.10
CA ARG A 102 -14.36 7.80 7.31
C ARG A 102 -15.36 8.96 7.19
N GLY A 103 -16.55 8.76 7.73
CA GLY A 103 -17.61 9.78 7.78
C GLY A 103 -18.91 9.20 8.32
N PRO A 104 -20.01 9.98 8.32
CA PRO A 104 -21.34 9.49 8.70
C PRO A 104 -21.80 8.31 7.85
N ASN A 105 -21.39 8.28 6.58
CA ASN A 105 -21.59 7.19 5.65
C ASN A 105 -20.20 6.74 5.14
N PRO A 106 -19.54 5.78 5.81
CA PRO A 106 -18.22 5.33 5.40
C PRO A 106 -18.23 4.77 3.98
N ILE A 107 -17.24 5.17 3.18
CA ILE A 107 -17.07 4.65 1.81
C ILE A 107 -15.86 3.74 1.82
N MET A 108 -16.06 2.50 1.39
CA MET A 108 -14.98 1.54 1.16
C MET A 108 -14.80 1.30 -0.33
N LYS A 109 -13.55 1.10 -0.74
CA LYS A 109 -13.20 0.76 -2.11
C LYS A 109 -12.14 -0.33 -2.13
N LEU A 110 -12.47 -1.47 -2.75
CA LEU A 110 -11.50 -2.52 -3.02
C LEU A 110 -10.48 -2.04 -4.05
N ILE A 111 -9.21 -2.00 -3.69
CA ILE A 111 -8.10 -1.62 -4.57
C ILE A 111 -7.52 -2.86 -5.24
N SER A 112 -7.19 -3.88 -4.45
CA SER A 112 -6.70 -5.16 -4.96
C SER A 112 -7.08 -6.32 -4.03
N PHE A 113 -7.15 -7.51 -4.62
CA PHE A 113 -7.35 -8.77 -3.90
C PHE A 113 -6.63 -9.86 -4.67
N SER A 114 -5.58 -10.45 -4.08
CA SER A 114 -4.73 -11.42 -4.79
C SER A 114 -4.18 -12.51 -3.86
N PRO A 115 -3.88 -13.72 -4.38
CA PRO A 115 -3.27 -14.77 -3.57
C PRO A 115 -1.95 -14.31 -2.94
N TYR A 116 -1.79 -14.52 -1.65
CA TYR A 116 -0.57 -14.14 -0.94
C TYR A 116 0.56 -15.15 -1.22
N ASN A 117 1.48 -14.79 -2.10
CA ASN A 117 2.65 -15.61 -2.41
C ASN A 117 3.85 -15.17 -1.54
N LYS A 118 4.31 -16.02 -0.61
CA LYS A 118 5.48 -15.74 0.27
C LYS A 118 6.79 -15.44 -0.47
N ILE A 119 6.90 -15.75 -1.74
CA ILE A 119 8.13 -15.59 -2.51
C ILE A 119 8.45 -14.10 -2.69
N SER A 120 7.44 -13.23 -2.89
CA SER A 120 7.65 -11.79 -3.04
C SER A 120 8.16 -11.14 -1.75
N SER A 121 7.63 -11.52 -0.58
CA SER A 121 8.05 -10.94 0.70
C SER A 121 9.46 -11.35 1.15
N PHE A 122 9.96 -12.50 0.70
CA PHE A 122 11.37 -12.86 0.89
C PHE A 122 12.30 -11.99 0.03
N PHE A 123 11.95 -11.73 -1.23
CA PHE A 123 12.78 -10.90 -2.11
C PHE A 123 12.77 -9.43 -1.70
N GLU A 124 11.63 -8.87 -1.25
CA GLU A 124 11.56 -7.52 -0.69
C GLU A 124 12.46 -7.35 0.55
N PHE A 125 12.51 -8.37 1.43
CA PHE A 125 13.44 -8.39 2.57
C PHE A 125 14.90 -8.41 2.12
N VAL A 126 15.25 -9.24 1.13
CA VAL A 126 16.63 -9.31 0.63
C VAL A 126 17.04 -7.99 -0.02
N ASP A 127 16.15 -7.35 -0.79
CA ASP A 127 16.43 -6.06 -1.43
C ASP A 127 16.62 -4.92 -0.43
N GLU A 128 15.89 -4.93 0.69
CA GLU A 128 16.07 -3.97 1.80
C GLU A 128 17.42 -4.15 2.51
N PHE A 129 17.88 -5.41 2.69
CA PHE A 129 19.16 -5.70 3.35
C PHE A 129 20.38 -5.52 2.46
N MET A 130 20.25 -5.71 1.14
CA MET A 130 21.37 -5.64 0.20
C MET A 130 21.63 -4.23 -0.34
N ASN A 131 20.67 -3.32 -0.22
CA ASN A 131 20.78 -1.92 -0.66
C ASN A 131 20.91 -0.90 0.49
N ALA A 132 21.12 -1.39 1.72
CA ALA A 132 21.37 -0.59 2.93
C ALA A 132 22.88 -0.46 3.24
#